data_AF-A0AAW1D3W7-F1
#
_entry.id   AF-A0AAW1D3W7-F1
#
_cell.length_a   1.000
_cell.length_b   1.000
_cell.length_c   1.000
_cell.angle_alpha   90.00
_cell.angle_beta   90.00
_cell.angle_gamma   90.00
#
_symmetry.space_group_name_H-M   'P 1'
#
loop_
_entity.id
_entity.type
_entity.pdbx_description
1 polymer ?
#
loop_
_entity_poly.entity_id
_entity_poly.type
_entity_poly.pdbx_seq_one_letter_code
_entity_poly.pdbx_strand_id
1 'polypeptide(L)'
;MSGQYKCEVSADAPLFHTIIKSARLQVIEKPRTLPEIHVEKTKYSVGEKIRANCTSRSSFPAANLTFYANGVPVSYLLFIYIYMYIYYVNQ
;
A
#
# COMPACT_ATOMS: atom_id res chain seq x y z
N MET A 1 -2.60 -10.36 16.79
CA MET A 1 -4.04 -9.99 16.83
C MET A 1 -4.17 -8.49 16.96
N SER A 2 -5.02 -7.86 16.14
CA SER A 2 -5.45 -6.47 16.28
C SER A 2 -6.73 -6.41 17.12
N GLY A 3 -6.93 -5.37 17.92
CA GLY A 3 -8.12 -5.28 18.77
C GLY A 3 -8.11 -4.11 19.74
N GLN A 4 -9.17 -4.02 20.54
CA GLN A 4 -9.26 -3.08 21.66
C GLN A 4 -8.66 -3.73 22.90
N TYR A 5 -7.65 -3.08 23.48
CA TYR A 5 -7.05 -3.49 24.73
C TYR A 5 -7.52 -2.55 25.82
N LYS A 6 -7.87 -3.13 26.98
CA LYS A 6 -8.41 -2.38 28.11
C LYS A 6 -7.54 -2.59 29.33
N CYS A 7 -7.35 -1.52 30.08
CA CYS A 7 -6.83 -1.55 31.43
C CYS A 7 -7.96 -1.15 32.38
N GLU A 8 -8.17 -1.97 33.40
CA GLU A 8 -9.17 -1.76 34.43
C GLU A 8 -8.48 -1.68 35.79
N VAL A 9 -8.84 -0.67 36.57
CA VAL A 9 -8.37 -0.49 37.95
C VAL A 9 -9.60 -0.31 38.82
N SER A 10 -9.71 -1.15 39.85
CA SER A 10 -10.84 -1.16 40.79
C SER A 10 -10.35 -0.91 42.21
N ALA A 11 -11.02 0.00 42.92
CA ALA A 11 -10.84 0.26 44.35
C ALA A 11 -11.80 -0.61 45.18
N ASP A 12 -11.36 -1.06 46.35
CA ASP A 12 -12.16 -1.88 47.28
C ASP A 12 -12.99 -1.01 48.25
N ALA A 13 -13.69 -1.63 49.20
CA ALA A 13 -14.54 -0.99 50.18
C ALA A 13 -13.89 0.23 50.87
N PRO A 14 -14.67 1.27 51.24
CA PRO A 14 -16.14 1.35 51.21
C PRO A 14 -16.73 1.98 49.93
N LEU A 15 -15.91 2.49 49.01
CA LEU A 15 -16.36 3.38 47.92
C LEU A 15 -16.40 2.74 46.53
N PHE A 16 -15.98 1.48 46.37
CA PHE A 16 -16.06 0.67 45.14
C PHE A 16 -16.10 1.48 43.83
N HIS A 17 -14.94 1.93 43.37
CA HIS A 17 -14.82 2.68 42.11
C HIS A 17 -13.99 1.89 41.09
N THR A 18 -14.50 1.77 39.87
CA THR A 18 -13.79 1.13 38.74
C THR A 18 -13.53 2.14 37.64
N ILE A 19 -12.28 2.24 37.21
CA ILE A 19 -11.85 3.08 36.08
C ILE A 19 -11.36 2.18 34.96
N ILE A 20 -11.91 2.38 33.76
CA ILE A 20 -11.54 1.63 32.56
C ILE A 20 -10.96 2.59 31.52
N LYS A 21 -9.78 2.26 30.99
CA LYS A 21 -9.19 2.92 29.83
C LYS A 21 -9.00 1.90 28.71
N SER A 22 -9.23 2.33 27.47
CA SER A 22 -9.14 1.46 26.28
C SER A 22 -8.24 2.11 25.23
N ALA A 23 -7.47 1.30 24.51
CA ALA A 23 -6.68 1.71 23.36
C ALA A 23 -6.75 0.66 22.24
N ARG A 24 -6.66 1.12 20.98
CA ARG A 24 -6.70 0.24 19.81
C ARG A 24 -5.29 -0.17 19.42
N LEU A 25 -5.03 -1.48 19.45
CA LEU A 25 -3.82 -2.07 18.90
C LEU A 25 -4.09 -2.56 17.48
N GLN A 26 -3.26 -2.15 16.53
CA GLN A 26 -3.30 -2.67 15.16
C GLN A 26 -1.98 -3.37 14.84
N VAL A 27 -2.07 -4.67 14.54
CA VAL A 27 -0.97 -5.44 14.00
C VAL A 27 -0.86 -5.18 12.51
N ILE A 28 0.36 -4.94 12.04
CA ILE A 28 0.67 -4.63 10.65
C ILE A 28 1.35 -5.84 10.01
N GLU A 29 0.87 -6.25 8.86
CA GLU A 29 1.51 -7.24 8.01
C GLU A 29 2.03 -6.55 6.75
N LYS A 30 3.35 -6.46 6.62
CA LYS A 30 3.97 -5.88 5.41
C LYS A 30 3.98 -6.94 4.29
N PRO A 31 3.88 -6.52 3.02
CA PRO A 31 4.11 -7.43 1.90
C PRO A 31 5.49 -8.08 2.04
N ARG A 32 5.56 -9.40 1.83
CA ARG A 32 6.81 -10.16 1.93
C ARG A 32 7.79 -9.86 0.78
N THR A 33 7.27 -9.38 -0.33
CA THR A 33 8.02 -9.09 -1.55
C THR A 33 7.64 -7.72 -2.08
N LEU A 34 8.49 -7.20 -2.97
CA LEU A 34 8.14 -6.02 -3.75
C LEU A 34 6.92 -6.30 -4.65
N PRO A 35 6.15 -5.26 -5.02
CA PRO A 35 5.07 -5.39 -5.98
C PRO A 35 5.60 -5.84 -7.35
N GLU A 36 4.80 -6.66 -8.04
CA GLU A 36 5.12 -7.16 -9.37
C GLU A 36 4.36 -6.35 -10.42
N ILE A 37 5.06 -5.92 -11.48
CA ILE A 37 4.46 -5.20 -12.60
C ILE A 37 4.29 -6.17 -13.78
N HIS A 38 3.04 -6.28 -14.25
CA HIS A 38 2.68 -7.06 -15.43
C HIS A 38 2.21 -6.12 -16.53
N VAL A 39 2.78 -6.25 -17.73
CA VAL A 39 2.41 -5.49 -18.92
C VAL A 39 1.75 -6.41 -19.95
N GLU A 40 0.83 -5.87 -20.74
CA GLU A 40 0.13 -6.66 -21.77
C GLU A 40 1.05 -7.11 -22.92
N LYS A 41 2.10 -6.33 -23.22
CA LYS A 41 3.03 -6.59 -24.33
C LYS A 41 4.47 -6.41 -23.88
N THR A 42 5.38 -7.14 -24.52
CA THR A 42 6.83 -7.00 -24.30
C THR A 42 7.46 -5.89 -25.14
N LYS A 43 6.77 -5.43 -26.20
CA LYS A 43 7.20 -4.36 -27.09
C LYS A 43 6.04 -3.44 -27.40
N TYR A 44 6.31 -2.14 -27.45
CA TYR A 44 5.35 -1.08 -27.74
C TYR A 44 5.91 -0.15 -28.81
N SER A 45 5.05 0.34 -29.69
CA SER A 45 5.44 1.39 -30.65
C SER A 45 5.41 2.77 -30.00
N VAL A 46 6.17 3.71 -30.53
CA VAL A 46 6.13 5.11 -30.07
C VAL A 46 4.70 5.66 -30.23
N GLY A 47 4.16 6.23 -29.16
CA GLY A 47 2.78 6.74 -29.11
C GLY A 47 1.72 5.69 -28.73
N GLU A 48 2.09 4.42 -28.59
CA GLU A 48 1.18 3.37 -28.12
C GLU A 48 0.94 3.47 -26.61
N LYS A 49 -0.29 3.20 -26.17
CA LYS A 49 -0.65 3.20 -24.74
C LYS A 49 -0.16 1.91 -24.08
N ILE A 50 0.55 2.06 -22.97
CA ILE A 50 0.98 0.94 -22.13
C ILE A 50 -0.08 0.70 -21.06
N ARG A 51 -0.58 -0.52 -20.99
CA ARG A 51 -1.40 -1.00 -19.87
C ARG A 51 -0.55 -1.92 -19.01
N ALA A 52 -0.34 -1.48 -17.78
CA ALA A 52 0.43 -2.19 -16.76
C ALA A 52 -0.43 -2.38 -15.51
N ASN A 53 -0.26 -3.52 -14.85
CA ASN A 53 -0.87 -3.83 -13.57
C ASN A 53 0.24 -4.03 -12.54
N CYS A 54 0.20 -3.27 -11.45
CA CYS A 54 1.12 -3.41 -10.32
C CYS A 54 0.36 -4.08 -9.19
N THR A 55 0.84 -5.24 -8.75
CA THR A 55 0.17 -6.05 -7.74
C THR A 55 1.10 -6.25 -6.55
N SER A 56 0.68 -5.84 -5.36
CA SER A 56 1.33 -6.24 -4.11
C SER A 56 0.85 -7.60 -3.65
N ARG A 57 1.72 -8.33 -2.95
CA ARG A 57 1.29 -9.47 -2.13
C ARG A 57 0.42 -9.02 -0.94
N SER A 58 -0.18 -10.00 -0.27
CA SER A 58 -1.00 -9.79 0.94
C SER A 58 -0.31 -8.87 1.94
N SER A 59 -1.06 -7.90 2.44
CA SER A 59 -0.64 -6.98 3.48
C SER A 59 -1.84 -6.46 4.25
N PHE A 60 -1.61 -6.05 5.50
CA PHE A 60 -2.60 -5.40 6.32
C PHE A 60 -1.99 -4.19 7.04
N PRO A 61 -2.53 -2.97 6.83
CA PRO A 61 -3.59 -2.61 5.88
C PRO A 61 -3.16 -2.82 4.41
N ALA A 62 -4.09 -2.65 3.48
CA ALA A 62 -3.79 -2.74 2.05
C ALA A 62 -2.63 -1.80 1.67
N ALA A 63 -1.68 -2.31 0.88
CA ALA A 63 -0.53 -1.53 0.44
C ALA A 63 -0.95 -0.39 -0.50
N ASN A 64 -0.33 0.77 -0.32
CA ASN A 64 -0.44 1.89 -1.26
C ASN A 64 0.60 1.70 -2.37
N LEU A 65 0.12 1.56 -3.61
CA LEU A 65 0.96 1.39 -4.79
C LEU A 65 1.08 2.71 -5.54
N THR A 66 2.28 3.01 -6.03
CA THR A 66 2.54 4.20 -6.85
C THR A 66 3.43 3.78 -8.01
N PHE A 67 2.99 4.10 -9.22
CA PHE A 67 3.78 3.86 -10.42
C PHE A 67 4.78 4.99 -10.64
N TYR A 68 5.98 4.62 -11.09
CA TYR A 68 6.99 5.56 -11.56
C TYR A 68 7.37 5.19 -13.00
N ALA A 69 7.43 6.18 -13.87
CA ALA A 69 7.97 6.05 -15.23
C ALA A 69 9.21 6.93 -15.34
N ASN A 70 10.37 6.33 -15.64
CA ASN A 70 11.66 7.04 -15.72
C ASN A 70 11.97 7.90 -14.47
N GLY A 71 11.62 7.39 -13.27
CA GLY A 71 11.83 8.10 -12.00
C GLY A 71 10.79 9.16 -11.65
N VAL A 72 9.80 9.41 -12.51
CA VAL A 72 8.72 10.38 -12.26
C VAL A 72 7.45 9.66 -11.83
N PRO A 73 6.77 10.07 -10.74
CA PRO A 73 5.53 9.45 -10.29
C PRO A 73 4.41 9.67 -11.31
N VAL A 74 3.75 8.60 -11.71
CA VAL A 74 2.59 8.63 -12.61
C VAL A 74 1.34 8.85 -11.77
N SER A 75 0.77 10.04 -11.85
CA SER A 75 -0.50 10.36 -11.17
C SER A 75 -1.70 9.85 -11.98
N TYR A 76 -2.64 9.20 -11.30
CA TYR A 76 -3.92 8.74 -11.87
C TYR A 76 -4.79 9.87 -12.45
N LEU A 77 -4.51 11.14 -12.11
CA LEU A 77 -5.35 12.27 -12.52
C LEU A 77 -4.96 12.89 -13.87
N LEU A 78 -3.96 12.35 -14.57
CA LEU A 78 -3.51 12.85 -15.88
C LEU A 78 -3.43 11.71 -16.91
N PHE A 79 -4.51 10.96 -17.07
CA PHE A 79 -4.67 10.11 -18.25
C PHE A 79 -4.95 10.97 -19.48
N ILE A 80 -3.91 11.47 -20.16
CA ILE A 80 -4.00 11.50 -21.63
C ILE A 80 -2.73 10.96 -22.32
N TYR A 81 -1.50 11.16 -21.84
CA TYR A 81 -0.33 10.66 -22.58
C TYR A 81 0.84 10.23 -21.68
N ILE A 82 1.01 8.92 -21.46
CA ILE A 82 2.26 8.37 -20.95
C ILE A 82 3.21 8.27 -22.16
N TYR A 83 4.07 9.28 -22.36
CA TYR A 83 5.20 9.18 -23.28
C TYR A 83 6.34 8.47 -22.56
N MET A 84 6.34 7.13 -22.58
CA MET A 84 7.50 6.37 -22.13
C MET A 84 8.54 6.37 -23.27
N TYR A 85 9.58 7.20 -23.15
CA TYR A 85 10.77 7.06 -23.98
C TYR A 85 11.42 5.73 -23.60
N ILE A 86 11.22 4.71 -24.44
CA ILE A 86 11.95 3.45 -24.34
C ILE A 86 13.39 3.79 -24.72
N TYR A 87 14.26 3.96 -23.73
CA TYR A 87 15.69 3.92 -23.97
C TYR A 87 16.02 2.47 -24.31
N TYR A 88 16.27 2.20 -25.59
CA TYR A 88 16.91 0.96 -26.00
C TYR A 88 18.26 0.90 -25.30
N VAL A 89 18.39 0.07 -24.26
CA VAL A 89 19.70 -0.42 -23.85
C VAL A 89 20.12 -1.36 -24.98
N ASN A 90 20.90 -0.82 -25.92
CA ASN A 90 21.55 -1.60 -26.96
C ASN A 90 22.32 -2.74 -26.27
N GLN A 91 21.90 -3.97 -26.55
CA GLN A 91 22.72 -5.15 -26.41
C GLN A 91 22.75 -5.84 -27.76
#